data_AF-A0A2M7NBA6-F1
#
_entry.id   AF-A0A2M7NBA6-F1
#
_cell.length_a   1.000
_cell.length_b   1.000
_cell.length_c   1.000
_cell.angle_alpha   90.00
_cell.angle_beta   90.00
_cell.angle_gamma   90.00
#
_symmetry.space_group_name_H-M   'P 1'
#
loop_
_entity.id
_entity.type
_entity.pdbx_description
1 polymer ?
#
loop_
_entity_poly.entity_id
_entity_poly.type
_entity_poly.pdbx_seq_one_letter_code
_entity_poly.pdbx_strand_id
1 'polypeptide(L)'
;MKKSIILLITFLVIANIQAQDKKDKAIFKPTKAGFYQNVIMKDASNVEATSQLPPENKRFKVDLTGKELPNKFSEYKSYWHNAPVSQGNAGTCWAFSTISYFESEVYRITKQQVKLSEIYIVYWEYIEKAKRWVENRGNSLFDEGSEANAVARM
;
A
#
# COMPACT_ATOMS: atom_id res chain seq x y z
N MET A 1 -14.29 54.61 -9.06
CA MET A 1 -13.41 53.60 -9.70
C MET A 1 -12.28 53.15 -8.78
N LYS A 2 -11.34 54.02 -8.35
CA LYS A 2 -10.22 53.61 -7.45
C LYS A 2 -10.66 52.97 -6.12
N LYS A 3 -11.68 53.51 -5.44
CA LYS A 3 -12.22 52.93 -4.19
C LYS A 3 -12.85 51.54 -4.39
N SER A 4 -13.54 51.32 -5.51
CA SER A 4 -14.15 50.04 -5.86
C SER A 4 -13.10 48.97 -6.20
N ILE A 5 -12.01 49.36 -6.85
CA ILE A 5 -10.87 48.48 -7.14
C ILE A 5 -10.15 48.07 -5.84
N ILE A 6 -9.93 49.01 -4.92
CA ILE A 6 -9.34 48.71 -3.61
C ILE A 6 -10.23 47.74 -2.83
N LEU A 7 -11.55 47.96 -2.81
CA LEU A 7 -12.49 47.08 -2.12
C LEU A 7 -12.46 45.64 -2.68
N LEU A 8 -12.38 45.51 -4.01
CA LEU A 8 -12.30 44.21 -4.69
C LEU A 8 -10.98 43.48 -4.38
N ILE A 9 -9.85 44.21 -4.37
CA ILE A 9 -8.54 43.64 -4.02
C ILE A 9 -8.54 43.18 -2.56
N THR A 10 -9.06 43.99 -1.63
CA THR A 10 -9.15 43.61 -0.21
C THR A 10 -10.05 42.39 -0.02
N PHE A 11 -11.18 42.31 -0.73
CA PHE A 11 -12.05 41.14 -0.70
C PHE A 11 -11.36 39.88 -1.22
N LEU A 12 -10.61 39.98 -2.32
CA LEU A 12 -9.83 38.89 -2.87
C LEU A 12 -8.73 38.42 -1.89
N VAL A 13 -8.06 39.34 -1.19
CA VAL A 13 -7.04 38.97 -0.19
C VAL A 13 -7.66 38.24 1.01
N ILE A 14 -8.81 38.70 1.52
CA ILE A 14 -9.50 38.06 2.66
C ILE A 14 -10.01 36.66 2.27
N ALA A 15 -10.56 36.50 1.06
CA ALA A 15 -11.02 35.21 0.56
C ALA A 15 -9.89 34.17 0.44
N ASN A 16 -8.67 34.61 0.11
CA ASN A 16 -7.50 33.71 0.04
C ASN A 16 -6.98 33.28 1.42
N ILE A 17 -7.15 34.12 2.46
CA ILE A 17 -6.73 33.78 3.83
C ILE A 17 -7.62 32.69 4.43
N GLN A 18 -8.95 32.79 4.26
CA GLN A 18 -9.89 31.78 4.77
C GLN A 18 -9.80 30.42 4.03
N ALA A 19 -9.27 30.40 2.80
CA ALA A 19 -9.13 29.17 2.02
C ALA A 19 -8.00 28.25 2.52
N GLN A 20 -7.12 28.70 3.42
CA GLN A 20 -5.91 27.97 3.85
C GLN A 20 -5.98 27.34 5.24
N ASP A 21 -7.15 27.33 5.91
CA ASP A 21 -7.26 26.95 7.33
C ASP A 21 -7.14 25.45 7.64
N LYS A 22 -7.07 24.57 6.63
CA LYS A 22 -7.02 23.12 6.87
C LYS A 22 -5.57 22.63 7.00
N LYS A 23 -4.91 22.99 8.10
CA LYS A 23 -3.60 22.42 8.46
C LYS A 23 -3.80 21.08 9.16
N ASP A 24 -3.45 19.98 8.49
CA ASP A 24 -3.41 18.68 9.14
C ASP A 24 -2.30 18.67 10.22
N LYS A 25 -2.65 18.15 11.40
CA LYS A 25 -1.71 18.02 12.52
C LYS A 25 -1.02 16.67 12.44
N ALA A 26 0.17 16.56 12.99
CA ALA A 26 0.87 15.29 13.16
C ALA A 26 1.29 15.12 14.61
N ILE A 27 1.21 13.89 15.11
CA ILE A 27 1.49 13.52 16.49
C ILE A 27 2.31 12.24 16.56
N PHE A 28 3.15 12.14 17.59
CA PHE A 28 3.89 10.93 17.91
C PHE A 28 2.99 9.95 18.66
N LYS A 29 2.53 8.88 18.00
CA LYS A 29 1.71 7.83 18.62
C LYS A 29 2.56 6.59 18.95
N PRO A 30 2.37 5.94 20.11
CA PRO A 30 3.01 4.65 20.38
C PRO A 30 2.58 3.63 19.33
N THR A 31 3.52 2.80 18.89
CA THR A 31 3.23 1.73 17.93
C THR A 31 2.67 0.53 18.68
N LYS A 32 1.39 0.21 18.47
CA LYS A 32 0.78 -1.02 18.98
C LYS A 32 1.09 -2.17 18.03
N ALA A 33 1.39 -3.36 18.58
CA ALA A 33 1.55 -4.57 17.80
C ALA A 33 0.22 -4.95 17.12
N GLY A 34 0.26 -5.16 15.81
CA GLY A 34 -0.88 -5.58 15.00
C GLY A 34 -0.62 -6.92 14.32
N PHE A 35 -1.37 -7.20 13.25
CA PHE A 35 -1.25 -8.43 12.46
C PHE A 35 0.20 -8.76 12.06
N TYR A 36 0.94 -7.76 11.58
CA TYR A 36 2.32 -7.96 11.13
C TYR A 36 3.26 -8.46 12.26
N GLN A 37 3.23 -7.80 13.42
CA GLN A 37 4.09 -8.19 14.55
C GLN A 37 3.66 -9.53 15.16
N ASN A 38 2.35 -9.75 15.27
CA ASN A 38 1.81 -10.89 16.02
C ASN A 38 1.74 -12.18 15.20
N VAL A 39 1.64 -12.09 13.87
CA VAL A 39 1.52 -13.24 12.97
C VAL A 39 2.78 -13.38 12.13
N ILE A 40 3.06 -12.40 11.27
CA ILE A 40 4.12 -12.51 10.25
C ILE A 40 5.52 -12.61 10.88
N MET A 41 5.84 -11.70 11.81
CA MET A 41 7.19 -11.66 12.40
C MET A 41 7.45 -12.81 13.36
N LYS A 42 6.40 -13.33 14.01
CA LYS A 42 6.52 -14.46 14.93
C LYS A 42 6.93 -15.74 14.19
N ASP A 43 6.36 -15.97 13.01
CA ASP A 43 6.67 -17.13 12.18
C ASP A 43 8.07 -17.03 11.55
N ALA A 44 8.50 -15.82 11.18
CA ALA A 44 9.80 -15.60 10.52
C ALA A 44 11.01 -15.76 11.45
N SER A 45 10.87 -15.50 12.75
CA SER A 45 12.01 -15.46 13.68
C SER A 45 12.36 -16.81 14.32
N ASN A 46 11.58 -17.87 14.12
CA ASN A 46 11.85 -19.27 14.51
C ASN A 46 12.46 -19.55 15.91
N VAL A 47 12.34 -18.65 16.89
CA VAL A 47 13.08 -18.77 18.15
C VAL A 47 12.23 -18.25 19.31
N GLU A 48 12.07 -19.13 20.28
CA GLU A 48 11.85 -18.89 21.72
C GLU A 48 11.37 -17.48 22.04
N ALA A 49 10.07 -17.36 22.32
CA ALA A 49 9.46 -16.14 22.77
C ALA A 49 10.15 -15.63 24.04
N THR A 50 11.17 -14.79 23.90
CA THR A 50 11.51 -13.84 24.94
C THR A 50 10.27 -12.96 25.06
N SER A 51 9.54 -13.18 26.13
CA SER A 51 8.29 -12.56 26.56
C SER A 51 8.41 -11.05 26.82
N GLN A 52 9.37 -10.38 26.19
CA GLN A 52 9.58 -8.95 26.29
C GLN A 52 8.84 -8.27 25.15
N LEU A 53 7.80 -7.52 25.52
CA LEU A 53 7.12 -6.61 24.62
C LEU A 53 8.19 -5.73 23.93
N PRO A 54 8.17 -5.61 22.59
CA PRO A 54 9.09 -4.72 21.92
C PRO A 54 8.94 -3.31 22.49
N PRO A 55 10.04 -2.54 22.61
CA PRO A 55 10.00 -1.21 23.20
C PRO A 55 8.95 -0.35 22.49
N GLU A 56 8.14 0.39 23.27
CA GLU A 56 7.09 1.27 22.74
C GLU A 56 7.69 2.45 21.96
N ASN A 57 8.04 2.19 20.70
CA ASN A 57 8.55 3.22 19.82
C ASN A 57 7.39 4.09 19.32
N LYS A 58 7.48 5.40 19.57
CA LYS A 58 6.53 6.37 19.03
C LYS A 58 6.84 6.63 17.56
N ARG A 59 5.82 6.59 16.71
CA ARG A 59 5.92 6.95 15.29
C ARG A 59 5.20 8.26 15.03
N PHE A 60 5.84 9.10 14.22
CA PHE A 60 5.22 10.32 13.70
C PHE A 60 4.10 9.93 12.71
N LYS A 61 2.86 10.32 13.01
CA LYS A 61 1.68 10.01 12.22
C LYS A 61 0.78 11.24 12.10
N VAL A 62 0.04 11.34 11.02
CA VAL A 62 -1.03 12.33 10.88
C VAL A 62 -2.09 12.11 11.96
N ASP A 63 -2.56 13.19 12.56
CA ASP A 63 -3.67 13.19 13.51
C ASP A 63 -5.00 13.21 12.75
N LEU A 64 -5.68 12.07 12.77
CA LEU A 64 -6.98 11.87 12.13
C LEU A 64 -8.13 11.96 13.14
N THR A 65 -7.88 12.41 14.37
CA THR A 65 -8.91 12.54 15.41
C THR A 65 -10.00 13.51 14.96
N GLY A 66 -11.27 13.09 15.03
CA GLY A 66 -12.42 13.89 14.60
C GLY A 66 -12.57 14.03 13.08
N LYS A 67 -11.76 13.33 12.27
CA LYS A 67 -11.97 13.25 10.81
C LYS A 67 -12.98 12.14 10.52
N GLU A 68 -14.02 12.47 9.75
CA GLU A 68 -14.90 11.47 9.15
C GLU A 68 -14.22 10.88 7.91
N LEU A 69 -13.72 9.65 8.04
CA LEU A 69 -13.09 8.92 6.95
C LEU A 69 -14.08 7.89 6.40
N PRO A 70 -14.14 7.69 5.07
CA PRO A 70 -15.09 6.76 4.47
C PRO A 70 -14.62 5.31 4.69
N ASN A 71 -14.95 4.78 5.87
CA ASN A 71 -14.46 3.50 6.38
C ASN A 71 -15.49 2.37 6.27
N LYS A 72 -16.69 2.65 5.73
CA LYS A 72 -17.76 1.65 5.58
C LYS A 72 -17.68 1.01 4.22
N PHE A 73 -17.36 -0.29 4.20
CA PHE A 73 -17.28 -1.06 2.95
C PHE A 73 -18.60 -1.04 2.16
N SER A 74 -19.75 -0.94 2.84
CA SER A 74 -21.08 -0.86 2.22
C SER A 74 -21.30 0.37 1.34
N GLU A 75 -20.48 1.43 1.50
CA GLU A 75 -20.57 2.65 0.68
C GLU A 75 -19.92 2.47 -0.70
N TYR A 76 -19.23 1.36 -0.93
CA TYR A 76 -18.48 1.10 -2.15
C TYR A 76 -19.11 -0.01 -2.98
N LYS A 77 -19.09 0.17 -4.30
CA LYS A 77 -19.42 -0.91 -5.23
C LYS A 77 -18.24 -1.90 -5.28
N SER A 78 -18.47 -3.13 -4.84
CA SER A 78 -17.51 -4.21 -4.96
C SER A 78 -17.75 -5.05 -6.22
N TYR A 79 -16.69 -5.70 -6.68
CA TYR A 79 -16.73 -6.75 -7.68
C TYR A 79 -16.22 -8.04 -7.05
N TRP A 80 -16.50 -9.16 -7.69
CA TRP A 80 -16.00 -10.43 -7.21
C TRP A 80 -14.46 -10.45 -7.23
N HIS A 81 -13.87 -10.95 -6.17
CA HIS A 81 -12.44 -11.22 -6.01
C HIS A 81 -12.27 -12.36 -5.00
N ASN A 82 -11.12 -13.04 -5.00
CA ASN A 82 -10.78 -14.00 -3.96
C ASN A 82 -10.55 -13.31 -2.61
N ALA A 83 -10.68 -14.06 -1.51
CA ALA A 83 -10.37 -13.54 -0.18
C ALA A 83 -8.93 -12.98 -0.13
N PRO A 84 -8.69 -11.80 0.49
CA PRO A 84 -7.35 -11.25 0.61
C PRO A 84 -6.42 -12.22 1.34
N VAL A 85 -5.22 -12.39 0.79
CA VAL A 85 -4.15 -13.19 1.37
C VAL A 85 -2.97 -12.30 1.74
N SER A 86 -2.21 -12.69 2.77
CA SER A 86 -1.01 -11.96 3.17
C SER A 86 0.19 -12.40 2.34
N GLN A 87 0.96 -11.43 1.81
CA GLN A 87 2.26 -11.69 1.18
C GLN A 87 3.37 -12.04 2.19
N GLY A 88 3.07 -12.02 3.49
CA GLY A 88 4.05 -12.29 4.54
C GLY A 88 5.11 -11.19 4.66
N ASN A 89 6.33 -11.59 5.04
CA ASN A 89 7.49 -10.72 5.13
C ASN A 89 8.30 -10.75 3.82
N ALA A 90 7.69 -10.27 2.73
CA ALA A 90 8.30 -10.23 1.40
C ALA A 90 7.80 -9.01 0.59
N GLY A 91 8.58 -8.54 -0.37
CA GLY A 91 8.31 -7.41 -1.27
C GLY A 91 7.51 -7.78 -2.54
N THR A 92 6.58 -8.72 -2.45
CA THR A 92 5.92 -9.37 -3.60
C THR A 92 4.53 -8.83 -3.92
N CYS A 93 4.17 -7.65 -3.43
CA CYS A 93 2.84 -7.05 -3.63
C CYS A 93 2.47 -6.94 -5.12
N TRP A 94 3.44 -6.72 -6.00
CA TRP A 94 3.28 -6.64 -7.45
C TRP A 94 2.67 -7.92 -8.04
N ALA A 95 3.07 -9.09 -7.53
CA ALA A 95 2.51 -10.37 -7.96
C ALA A 95 1.10 -10.56 -7.37
N PHE A 96 0.93 -10.36 -6.06
CA PHE A 96 -0.33 -10.58 -5.34
C PHE A 96 -1.47 -9.69 -5.87
N SER A 97 -1.20 -8.40 -6.06
CA SER A 97 -2.19 -7.44 -6.56
C SER A 97 -2.58 -7.73 -8.02
N THR A 98 -1.60 -8.01 -8.88
CA THR A 98 -1.86 -8.28 -10.30
C THR A 98 -2.58 -9.62 -10.49
N ILE A 99 -2.23 -10.65 -9.72
CA ILE A 99 -2.92 -11.94 -9.76
C ILE A 99 -4.36 -11.80 -9.26
N SER A 100 -4.60 -11.08 -8.16
CA SER A 100 -5.96 -10.80 -7.68
C SER A 100 -6.82 -10.11 -8.75
N TYR A 101 -6.22 -9.19 -9.51
CA TYR A 101 -6.85 -8.58 -10.67
C TYR A 101 -7.16 -9.61 -11.77
N PHE A 102 -6.20 -10.45 -12.16
CA PHE A 102 -6.40 -11.48 -13.19
C PHE A 102 -7.45 -12.52 -12.79
N GLU A 103 -7.45 -12.98 -11.54
CA GLU A 103 -8.46 -13.89 -11.01
C GLU A 103 -9.86 -13.24 -11.13
N SER A 104 -9.97 -11.95 -10.79
CA SER A 104 -11.22 -11.18 -10.93
C SER A 104 -11.66 -11.03 -12.39
N GLU A 105 -10.72 -10.81 -13.32
CA GLU A 105 -11.02 -10.71 -14.76
C GLU A 105 -11.41 -12.06 -15.37
N VAL A 106 -10.78 -13.16 -14.95
CA VAL A 106 -11.19 -14.52 -15.34
C VAL A 106 -12.64 -14.74 -14.92
N TYR A 107 -12.99 -14.45 -13.66
CA TYR A 107 -14.38 -14.55 -13.22
C TYR A 107 -15.33 -13.59 -13.97
N ARG A 108 -14.89 -12.37 -14.28
CA ARG A 108 -15.69 -11.40 -15.03
C ARG A 108 -16.11 -11.95 -16.39
N ILE A 109 -15.17 -12.57 -17.11
CA ILE A 109 -15.34 -13.05 -18.48
C ILE A 109 -15.95 -14.45 -18.53
N THR A 110 -15.46 -15.39 -17.71
CA THR A 110 -15.79 -16.82 -17.81
C THR A 110 -16.68 -17.34 -16.70
N LYS A 111 -16.90 -16.56 -15.62
CA LYS A 111 -17.56 -16.97 -14.36
C LYS A 111 -16.85 -18.08 -13.60
N GLN A 112 -15.64 -18.45 -14.02
CA GLN A 112 -14.83 -19.41 -13.29
C GLN A 112 -14.10 -18.73 -12.13
N GLN A 113 -14.17 -19.34 -10.95
CA GLN A 113 -13.33 -18.96 -9.82
C GLN A 113 -12.02 -19.74 -9.91
N VAL A 114 -10.91 -19.02 -9.98
CA VAL A 114 -9.56 -19.59 -10.05
C VAL A 114 -8.72 -19.03 -8.92
N LYS A 115 -7.75 -19.82 -8.46
CA LYS A 115 -6.68 -19.39 -7.56
C LYS A 115 -5.36 -19.67 -8.24
N LEU A 116 -4.65 -18.61 -8.62
CA LEU A 116 -3.31 -18.70 -9.19
C LEU A 116 -2.29 -18.64 -8.06
N SER A 117 -1.13 -19.24 -8.28
CA SER A 117 -0.01 -19.20 -7.32
C SER A 117 0.82 -17.95 -7.54
N GLU A 118 0.81 -17.04 -6.56
CA GLU A 118 1.65 -15.84 -6.57
C GLU A 118 3.14 -16.20 -6.53
N ILE A 119 3.50 -17.22 -5.76
CA ILE A 119 4.89 -17.63 -5.59
C ILE A 119 5.47 -18.26 -6.86
N TYR A 120 4.66 -18.90 -7.69
CA TYR A 120 5.11 -19.37 -9.00
C TYR A 120 5.62 -18.22 -9.87
N ILE A 121 4.86 -17.12 -9.93
CA ILE A 121 5.25 -15.92 -10.67
C ILE A 121 6.48 -15.27 -10.02
N VAL A 122 6.49 -15.08 -8.71
CA VAL A 122 7.64 -14.50 -7.99
C VAL A 122 8.93 -15.28 -8.27
N TYR A 123 8.87 -16.61 -8.23
CA TYR A 123 10.01 -17.47 -8.51
C TYR A 123 10.61 -17.20 -9.89
N TRP A 124 9.79 -17.25 -10.94
CA TRP A 124 10.27 -17.06 -12.31
C TRP A 124 10.75 -15.63 -12.58
N GLU A 125 10.09 -14.63 -11.98
CA GLU A 125 10.55 -13.25 -12.08
C GLU A 125 11.95 -13.10 -11.48
N TYR A 126 12.22 -13.70 -10.33
CA TYR A 126 13.54 -13.63 -9.71
C TYR A 126 14.61 -14.32 -10.56
N ILE A 127 14.28 -15.42 -11.25
CA ILE A 127 15.17 -16.06 -12.21
C ILE A 127 15.50 -15.09 -13.37
N GLU A 128 14.50 -14.43 -13.95
CA GLU A 128 14.70 -13.48 -15.03
C GLU A 128 15.46 -12.23 -14.60
N LYS A 129 15.21 -11.73 -13.37
CA LYS A 129 15.99 -10.65 -12.77
C LYS A 129 17.45 -11.05 -12.57
N ALA A 130 17.71 -12.28 -12.13
CA ALA A 130 19.07 -12.79 -11.93
C ALA A 130 19.83 -12.87 -13.26
N LYS A 131 19.20 -13.41 -14.31
CA LYS A 131 19.77 -13.46 -15.66
C LYS A 131 20.14 -12.07 -16.16
N ARG A 132 19.20 -11.12 -16.09
CA ARG A 132 19.41 -9.72 -16.48
C ARG A 132 20.54 -9.06 -15.68
N TRP A 133 20.63 -9.34 -14.38
CA TRP A 133 21.72 -8.84 -13.53
C TRP A 133 23.08 -9.34 -13.99
N VAL A 134 23.20 -10.63 -14.31
CA VAL A 134 24.45 -11.22 -14.83
C VAL A 134 24.80 -10.66 -16.21
N GLU A 135 23.84 -10.61 -17.13
CA GLU A 135 24.01 -10.07 -18.50
C GLU A 135 24.50 -8.62 -18.47
N ASN A 136 23.92 -7.80 -17.60
CA ASN A 136 24.27 -6.39 -17.43
C ASN A 136 25.48 -6.19 -16.51
N ARG A 137 26.19 -7.25 -16.11
CA ARG A 137 27.38 -7.19 -15.24
C ARG A 137 27.13 -6.42 -13.94
N GLY A 138 25.96 -6.62 -13.35
CA GLY A 138 25.49 -5.95 -12.16
C GLY A 138 24.83 -4.59 -12.38
N ASN A 139 24.66 -4.14 -13.62
CA ASN A 139 23.98 -2.89 -13.94
C ASN A 139 22.47 -3.10 -14.19
N SER A 140 21.75 -3.70 -13.25
CA SER A 140 20.29 -3.74 -13.22
C SER A 140 19.81 -3.81 -11.77
N LEU A 141 18.52 -3.69 -11.45
CA LEU A 141 18.08 -3.87 -10.06
C LEU A 141 17.78 -5.35 -9.77
N PHE A 142 18.36 -5.89 -8.68
CA PHE A 142 18.05 -7.21 -8.14
C PHE A 142 17.59 -7.09 -6.67
N ASP A 143 16.29 -6.94 -6.49
CA ASP A 143 15.59 -6.82 -5.21
C ASP A 143 14.28 -7.64 -5.22
N GLU A 144 13.44 -7.49 -4.20
CA GLU A 144 12.18 -8.25 -4.08
C GLU A 144 11.04 -7.68 -4.95
N GLY A 145 11.13 -6.40 -5.31
CA GLY A 145 10.08 -5.70 -6.05
C GLY A 145 10.04 -6.06 -7.54
N SER A 146 8.89 -5.88 -8.17
CA SER A 146 8.74 -5.84 -9.63
C SER A 146 7.43 -5.09 -9.95
N GLU A 147 6.96 -5.20 -11.18
CA GLU A 147 5.81 -4.46 -11.69
C GLU A 147 4.76 -5.43 -12.27
N ALA A 148 3.54 -4.93 -12.52
CA ALA A 148 2.44 -5.76 -13.03
C ALA A 148 2.77 -6.44 -14.39
N ASN A 149 3.62 -5.81 -15.21
CA ASN A 149 4.07 -6.38 -16.47
C ASN A 149 4.93 -7.65 -16.29
N ALA A 150 5.54 -7.86 -15.12
CA ALA A 150 6.25 -9.10 -14.81
C ALA A 150 5.28 -10.29 -14.74
N VAL A 151 4.05 -10.07 -14.27
CA VAL A 151 3.03 -11.13 -14.23
C VAL A 151 2.46 -11.39 -15.63
N ALA A 152 2.27 -10.35 -16.43
CA ALA A 152 1.67 -10.45 -17.76
C ALA A 152 2.59 -11.07 -18.83
N ARG A 153 3.91 -11.06 -18.61
CA ARG A 153 4.92 -11.54 -19.59
C ARG A 153 5.32 -13.01 -19.40
N MET A 154 4.76 -13.69 -18.40
CA MET A 154 4.94 -15.13 -18.16
C MET A 154 3.87 -15.93 -18.87
#